data_AF-A0A1G6N576-F1
#
_entry.id   AF-A0A1G6N576-F1
#
_cell.length_a   1.000
_cell.length_b   1.000
_cell.length_c   1.000
_cell.angle_alpha   90.00
_cell.angle_beta   90.00
_cell.angle_gamma   90.00
#
_symmetry.space_group_name_H-M   'P 1'
#
loop_
_entity.id
_entity.type
_entity.pdbx_description
1 polymer ?
#
loop_
_entity_poly.entity_id
_entity_poly.type
_entity_poly.pdbx_seq_one_letter_code
_entity_poly.pdbx_strand_id
1 'polypeptide(L)'
;MKVGRCLSWMSAGVLLLGVAAGAAPAAKPVAETSRSDPAARPLIDATKAYLKDKQARRYDRAYAMIASSMRSYLTAELFRDTAERFLTNAGKPGDVQLTGFTWYRDPPDAPEPGLYAAVDFTAHFANLELMCGYLMWHQVADGQFRIVREEQNFIDRQAAGQMVPEQRDKLPRLFGCVSR
;
A
#
# COMPACT_ATOMS: atom_id res chain seq x y z
N MET A 1 -20.63 19.72 -8.29
CA MET A 1 -19.84 19.46 -7.06
C MET A 1 -20.53 18.36 -6.26
N LYS A 2 -19.85 17.22 -6.05
CA LYS A 2 -20.26 16.16 -5.13
C LYS A 2 -19.00 15.61 -4.47
N VAL A 3 -18.73 16.15 -3.28
CA VAL A 3 -17.81 15.57 -2.31
C VAL A 3 -18.66 14.58 -1.50
N GLY A 4 -18.32 13.30 -1.55
CA GLY A 4 -19.07 12.26 -0.83
C GLY A 4 -18.76 12.30 0.66
N ARG A 5 -19.58 13.00 1.45
CA ARG A 5 -19.79 12.77 2.88
C ARG A 5 -21.30 12.67 3.12
N CYS A 6 -21.79 11.48 3.47
CA CYS A 6 -23.16 11.26 3.94
C CYS A 6 -23.11 10.82 5.39
N LEU A 7 -23.36 11.74 6.33
CA LEU A 7 -24.53 11.73 7.23
C LEU A 7 -24.41 12.94 8.17
N SER A 8 -25.34 13.88 8.04
CA SER A 8 -25.60 14.94 9.02
C SER A 8 -26.87 14.54 9.77
N TRP A 9 -26.74 14.27 11.07
CA TRP A 9 -27.84 14.26 12.03
C TRP A 9 -27.42 15.11 13.23
N MET A 10 -28.20 16.17 13.45
CA MET A 10 -28.61 16.81 14.71
C MET A 10 -27.55 17.10 15.79
N SER A 11 -27.46 18.39 16.11
CA SER A 11 -26.72 18.99 17.21
C SER A 11 -27.00 18.35 18.57
N ALA A 12 -25.97 17.74 19.15
CA ALA A 12 -25.79 17.59 20.58
C ALA A 12 -24.31 17.87 20.87
N GLY A 13 -24.04 18.68 21.89
CA GLY A 13 -22.70 19.16 22.20
C GLY A 13 -21.70 18.01 22.35
N VAL A 14 -20.72 17.95 21.45
CA VAL A 14 -19.57 17.06 21.56
C VAL A 14 -18.41 17.90 22.06
N LEU A 15 -17.95 17.58 23.26
CA LEU A 15 -16.66 18.00 23.77
C LEU A 15 -15.60 17.76 22.68
N LEU A 16 -14.91 18.83 22.27
CA LEU A 16 -13.68 18.74 21.49
C LEU A 16 -12.58 18.13 22.37
N LEU A 17 -12.59 16.81 22.49
CA LEU A 17 -11.38 16.05 22.78
C LEU A 17 -10.57 16.04 21.48
N GLY A 18 -9.74 17.08 21.34
CA GLY A 18 -8.69 17.12 20.32
C GLY A 18 -7.68 16.03 20.61
N VAL A 19 -7.91 14.83 20.08
CA VAL A 19 -6.86 13.83 19.96
C VAL A 19 -5.97 14.28 18.81
N ALA A 20 -4.90 14.98 19.15
CA ALA A 20 -3.76 15.10 18.25
C ALA A 20 -3.26 13.67 18.01
N ALA A 21 -3.56 13.11 16.84
CA ALA A 21 -2.89 11.92 16.36
C ALA A 21 -1.42 12.29 16.15
N GLY A 22 -0.61 12.10 17.18
CA GLY A 22 0.83 12.19 17.06
C GLY A 22 1.27 11.21 15.97
N ALA A 23 1.89 11.72 14.92
CA ALA A 23 2.55 10.86 13.94
C ALA A 23 3.57 10.01 14.70
N ALA A 24 3.37 8.69 14.68
CA ALA A 24 4.32 7.76 15.27
C ALA A 24 5.70 7.96 14.61
N PRO A 25 6.80 7.95 15.39
CA PRO A 25 8.13 8.10 14.84
C PRO A 25 8.42 6.96 13.86
N ALA A 26 8.88 7.32 12.66
CA ALA A 26 9.26 6.35 11.63
C ALA A 26 10.34 5.40 12.19
N ALA A 27 10.15 4.09 11.98
CA ALA A 27 11.11 3.06 12.34
C ALA A 27 12.49 3.36 11.72
N LYS A 28 13.57 3.25 12.49
CA LYS A 28 14.93 3.35 11.96
C LYS A 28 15.23 2.10 11.13
N PRO A 29 15.61 2.22 9.84
CA PRO A 29 16.03 1.08 9.04
C PRO A 29 17.22 0.37 9.70
N VAL A 30 17.22 -0.96 9.70
CA VAL A 30 18.33 -1.75 10.28
C VAL A 30 19.54 -1.75 9.36
N ALA A 31 19.31 -1.52 8.07
CA ALA A 31 20.27 -1.08 7.09
C ALA A 31 19.47 -0.62 5.88
N GLU A 32 19.84 0.51 5.27
CA GLU A 32 19.35 0.85 3.93
C GLU A 32 19.93 -0.18 2.96
N THR A 33 19.19 -1.26 2.75
CA THR A 33 19.66 -2.41 1.99
C THR A 33 19.12 -2.28 0.58
N SER A 34 20.04 -2.09 -0.34
CA SER A 34 19.78 -1.97 -1.77
C SER A 34 19.09 -3.23 -2.31
N ARG A 35 18.33 -3.07 -3.39
CA ARG A 35 17.74 -4.18 -4.19
C ARG A 35 18.78 -5.23 -4.62
N SER A 36 20.06 -4.91 -4.55
CA SER A 36 21.19 -5.81 -4.81
C SER A 36 21.45 -6.85 -3.73
N ASP A 37 20.76 -6.81 -2.58
CA ASP A 37 20.83 -7.88 -1.58
C ASP A 37 20.29 -9.20 -2.18
N PRO A 38 21.09 -10.28 -2.26
CA PRO A 38 20.60 -11.58 -2.73
C PRO A 38 19.40 -12.09 -1.93
N ALA A 39 19.30 -11.77 -0.64
CA ALA A 39 18.18 -12.16 0.21
C ALA A 39 16.88 -11.42 -0.14
N ALA A 40 16.95 -10.28 -0.86
CA ALA A 40 15.77 -9.55 -1.32
C ALA A 40 15.09 -10.23 -2.52
N ARG A 41 15.80 -11.08 -3.27
CA ARG A 41 15.30 -11.64 -4.54
C ARG A 41 13.99 -12.43 -4.40
N PRO A 42 13.83 -13.35 -3.44
CA PRO A 42 12.57 -14.07 -3.26
C PRO A 42 11.39 -13.15 -2.94
N LEU A 43 11.60 -12.10 -2.15
CA LEU A 43 10.60 -11.10 -1.79
C LEU A 43 10.21 -10.19 -2.97
N ILE A 44 11.18 -9.84 -3.81
CA ILE A 44 10.96 -9.12 -5.07
C ILE A 44 10.08 -9.95 -6.01
N ASP A 45 10.38 -11.24 -6.17
CA ASP A 45 9.62 -12.12 -7.06
C ASP A 45 8.22 -12.39 -6.49
N ALA A 46 8.10 -12.58 -5.18
CA ALA A 46 6.80 -12.70 -4.49
C ALA A 46 5.95 -11.41 -4.63
N THR A 47 6.56 -10.23 -4.48
CA THR A 47 5.87 -8.94 -4.68
C THR A 47 5.34 -8.80 -6.09
N LYS A 48 6.14 -9.14 -7.11
CA LYS A 48 5.70 -9.13 -8.50
C LYS A 48 4.56 -10.12 -8.74
N ALA A 49 4.65 -11.32 -8.17
CA ALA A 49 3.60 -12.32 -8.28
C ALA A 49 2.28 -11.84 -7.66
N TYR A 50 2.32 -11.29 -6.45
CA TYR A 50 1.16 -10.71 -5.76
C TYR A 50 0.47 -9.63 -6.59
N LEU A 51 1.23 -8.64 -7.06
CA LEU A 51 0.69 -7.51 -7.83
C LEU A 51 0.13 -7.98 -9.19
N LYS A 52 0.83 -8.90 -9.87
CA LYS A 52 0.37 -9.50 -11.13
C LYS A 52 -0.90 -10.33 -10.95
N ASP A 53 -1.02 -11.07 -9.85
CA ASP A 53 -2.21 -11.85 -9.53
C ASP A 53 -3.40 -10.95 -9.22
N LYS A 54 -3.21 -9.86 -8.46
CA LYS A 54 -4.25 -8.84 -8.26
C LYS A 54 -4.72 -8.24 -9.59
N GLN A 55 -3.80 -7.76 -10.43
CA GLN A 55 -4.13 -7.15 -11.73
C GLN A 55 -4.85 -8.12 -12.67
N ALA A 56 -4.50 -9.41 -12.62
CA ALA A 56 -5.10 -10.45 -13.44
C ALA A 56 -6.31 -11.13 -12.77
N ARG A 57 -6.86 -10.54 -11.68
CA ARG A 57 -8.05 -11.03 -10.97
C ARG A 57 -7.93 -12.45 -10.41
N ARG A 58 -6.70 -12.91 -10.16
CA ARG A 58 -6.41 -14.19 -9.49
C ARG A 58 -6.37 -13.99 -7.98
N TYR A 59 -7.48 -13.53 -7.43
CA TYR A 59 -7.54 -13.05 -6.04
C TYR A 59 -7.21 -14.12 -5.00
N ASP A 60 -7.60 -15.37 -5.22
CA ASP A 60 -7.28 -16.47 -4.29
C ASP A 60 -5.76 -16.66 -4.14
N ARG A 61 -5.00 -16.53 -5.24
CA ARG A 61 -3.54 -16.64 -5.23
C ARG A 61 -2.89 -15.47 -4.50
N ALA A 62 -3.36 -14.25 -4.77
CA ALA A 62 -2.87 -13.06 -4.08
C ALA A 62 -3.19 -13.10 -2.58
N TYR A 63 -4.44 -13.45 -2.22
CA TYR A 63 -4.89 -13.54 -0.83
C TYR A 63 -4.14 -14.62 -0.05
N ALA A 64 -3.74 -15.71 -0.70
CA ALA A 64 -2.93 -16.77 -0.09
C ALA A 64 -1.59 -16.25 0.47
N MET A 65 -1.07 -15.12 -0.01
CA MET A 65 0.21 -14.52 0.43
C MET A 65 0.08 -13.65 1.68
N ILE A 66 -1.15 -13.29 2.07
CA ILE A 66 -1.45 -12.40 3.20
C ILE A 66 -1.34 -13.16 4.53
N ALA A 67 -0.72 -12.52 5.53
CA ALA A 67 -0.56 -13.05 6.89
C ALA A 67 -1.88 -13.10 7.67
N SER A 68 -1.95 -13.96 8.69
CA SER A 68 -3.11 -14.05 9.59
C SER A 68 -3.45 -12.72 10.27
N SER A 69 -2.45 -11.93 10.64
CA SER A 69 -2.63 -10.60 11.24
C SER A 69 -3.46 -9.67 10.35
N MET A 70 -3.17 -9.63 9.05
CA MET A 70 -3.94 -8.84 8.09
C MET A 70 -5.30 -9.50 7.75
N ARG A 71 -5.35 -10.84 7.68
CA ARG A 71 -6.62 -11.58 7.44
C ARG A 71 -7.64 -11.44 8.58
N SER A 72 -7.21 -11.04 9.77
CA SER A 72 -8.10 -10.82 10.93
C SER A 72 -9.13 -9.71 10.67
N TYR A 73 -8.82 -8.74 9.82
CA TYR A 73 -9.72 -7.65 9.43
C TYR A 73 -10.00 -7.58 7.92
N LEU A 74 -9.22 -8.26 7.09
CA LEU A 74 -9.40 -8.33 5.64
C LEU A 74 -9.82 -9.74 5.23
N THR A 75 -11.14 -9.99 5.16
CA THR A 75 -11.67 -11.27 4.68
C THR A 75 -11.36 -11.46 3.18
N ALA A 76 -11.39 -12.72 2.71
CA ALA A 76 -11.14 -13.02 1.29
C ALA A 76 -12.16 -12.32 0.36
N GLU A 77 -13.43 -12.27 0.78
CA GLU A 77 -14.49 -11.55 0.09
C GLU A 77 -14.22 -10.04 0.05
N LEU A 78 -13.92 -9.42 1.20
CA LEU A 78 -13.61 -7.99 1.25
C LEU A 78 -12.37 -7.65 0.39
N PHE A 79 -11.34 -8.49 0.41
CA PHE A 79 -10.17 -8.35 -0.45
C PHE A 79 -10.53 -8.39 -1.94
N ARG A 80 -11.30 -9.40 -2.36
CA ARG A 80 -11.75 -9.52 -3.75
C ARG A 80 -12.57 -8.31 -4.17
N ASP A 81 -13.56 -7.92 -3.38
CA ASP A 81 -14.51 -6.87 -3.75
C ASP A 81 -13.85 -5.50 -3.79
N THR A 82 -12.93 -5.22 -2.86
CA THR A 82 -12.11 -3.99 -2.88
C THR A 82 -11.17 -3.96 -4.08
N ALA A 83 -10.51 -5.06 -4.39
CA ALA A 83 -9.60 -5.16 -5.54
C ALA A 83 -10.34 -5.06 -6.88
N GLU A 84 -11.51 -5.68 -7.01
CA GLU A 84 -12.35 -5.64 -8.22
C GLU A 84 -12.88 -4.23 -8.48
N ARG A 85 -13.39 -3.57 -7.43
CA ARG A 85 -13.81 -2.16 -7.50
C ARG A 85 -12.64 -1.25 -7.88
N PHE A 86 -11.46 -1.48 -7.32
CA PHE A 86 -10.27 -0.73 -7.68
C PHE A 86 -9.94 -0.90 -9.17
N LEU A 87 -9.84 -2.13 -9.69
CA LEU A 87 -9.51 -2.37 -11.11
C LEU A 87 -10.56 -1.79 -12.06
N THR A 88 -11.84 -1.87 -11.69
CA THR A 88 -12.93 -1.28 -12.48
C THR A 88 -12.75 0.22 -12.64
N ASN A 89 -12.37 0.93 -11.57
CA ASN A 89 -12.19 2.38 -11.58
C ASN A 89 -10.85 2.80 -12.20
N ALA A 90 -9.77 2.07 -11.88
CA ALA A 90 -8.42 2.36 -12.37
C ALA A 90 -8.28 2.09 -13.87
N GLY A 91 -9.12 1.21 -14.44
CA GLY A 91 -9.08 0.85 -15.85
C GLY A 91 -8.02 -0.21 -16.16
N LYS A 92 -7.63 -0.31 -17.44
CA LYS A 92 -6.70 -1.36 -17.90
C LYS A 92 -5.34 -1.26 -17.16
N PRO A 93 -4.85 -2.35 -16.54
CA PRO A 93 -3.52 -2.36 -15.93
C PRO A 93 -2.42 -2.27 -16.98
N GLY A 94 -1.36 -1.55 -16.65
CA GLY A 94 -0.08 -1.52 -17.37
C GLY A 94 1.05 -2.09 -16.52
N ASP A 95 2.24 -1.53 -16.69
CA ASP A 95 3.44 -2.02 -16.01
C ASP A 95 3.44 -1.74 -14.51
N VAL A 96 4.10 -2.63 -13.77
CA VAL A 96 4.44 -2.46 -12.36
C VAL A 96 5.96 -2.38 -12.26
N GLN A 97 6.46 -1.34 -11.61
CA GLN A 97 7.88 -1.19 -11.31
C GLN A 97 8.06 -1.23 -9.81
N LEU A 98 8.96 -2.10 -9.34
CA LEU A 98 9.42 -1.97 -7.96
C LEU A 98 10.35 -0.77 -7.94
N THR A 99 10.20 0.13 -6.98
CA THR A 99 11.05 1.31 -6.80
C THR A 99 11.91 1.23 -5.56
N GLY A 100 11.56 0.39 -4.58
CA GLY A 100 12.35 0.25 -3.36
C GLY A 100 12.33 -1.13 -2.71
N PHE A 101 13.23 -1.27 -1.75
CA PHE A 101 13.42 -2.41 -0.86
C PHE A 101 14.15 -1.91 0.38
N THR A 102 13.66 -2.26 1.58
CA THR A 102 14.25 -1.87 2.87
C THR A 102 13.99 -2.96 3.91
N TRP A 103 15.03 -3.39 4.64
CA TRP A 103 14.89 -4.30 5.80
C TRP A 103 14.65 -3.55 7.11
N TYR A 104 13.79 -4.11 7.96
CA TYR A 104 13.52 -3.67 9.33
C TYR A 104 13.59 -4.87 10.28
N ARG A 105 14.09 -4.65 11.49
CA ARG A 105 14.01 -5.59 12.62
C ARG A 105 13.16 -4.92 13.68
N ASP A 106 12.13 -5.61 14.12
CA ASP A 106 11.25 -5.15 15.20
C ASP A 106 10.78 -3.68 15.03
N PRO A 107 10.19 -3.27 13.89
CA PRO A 107 9.73 -1.90 13.73
C PRO A 107 8.66 -1.57 14.79
N PRO A 108 8.53 -0.32 15.26
CA PRO A 108 7.72 0.04 16.45
C PRO A 108 6.24 -0.36 16.38
N ASP A 109 5.66 -0.39 15.16
CA ASP A 109 4.25 -0.74 14.92
C ASP A 109 4.07 -2.16 14.35
N ALA A 110 5.09 -3.01 14.49
CA ALA A 110 5.03 -4.40 14.05
C ALA A 110 3.97 -5.19 14.83
N PRO A 111 3.13 -6.01 14.16
CA PRO A 111 2.19 -6.88 14.88
C PRO A 111 2.90 -7.94 15.73
N GLU A 112 4.12 -8.34 15.33
CA GLU A 112 4.93 -9.36 16.00
C GLU A 112 6.42 -9.00 15.90
N PRO A 113 7.28 -9.41 16.84
CA PRO A 113 8.72 -9.32 16.66
C PRO A 113 9.21 -10.09 15.42
N GLY A 114 10.32 -9.65 14.82
CA GLY A 114 11.01 -10.36 13.75
C GLY A 114 11.61 -9.48 12.67
N LEU A 115 11.91 -10.12 11.55
CA LEU A 115 12.46 -9.48 10.36
C LEU A 115 11.34 -9.10 9.40
N TYR A 116 11.39 -7.86 8.91
CA TYR A 116 10.41 -7.27 8.00
C TYR A 116 11.10 -6.68 6.78
N ALA A 117 10.41 -6.68 5.65
CA ALA A 117 10.86 -5.98 4.44
C ALA A 117 9.73 -5.11 3.88
N ALA A 118 10.02 -3.83 3.60
CA ALA A 118 9.17 -3.02 2.75
C ALA A 118 9.64 -3.12 1.30
N VAL A 119 8.71 -3.32 0.37
CA VAL A 119 8.97 -3.32 -1.07
C VAL A 119 8.08 -2.25 -1.72
N ASP A 120 8.69 -1.12 -2.06
CA ASP A 120 8.00 -0.01 -2.72
C ASP A 120 7.79 -0.29 -4.20
N PHE A 121 6.65 0.18 -4.73
CA PHE A 121 6.30 0.03 -6.14
C PHE A 121 5.57 1.25 -6.70
N THR A 122 5.63 1.37 -8.02
CA THR A 122 4.71 2.16 -8.84
C THR A 122 3.98 1.25 -9.80
N ALA A 123 2.77 1.63 -10.19
CA ALA A 123 1.98 0.89 -11.16
C ALA A 123 1.27 1.84 -12.12
N HIS A 124 1.14 1.44 -13.38
CA HIS A 124 0.37 2.19 -14.36
C HIS A 124 -1.03 1.59 -14.53
N PHE A 125 -2.02 2.47 -14.64
CA PHE A 125 -3.40 2.13 -14.97
C PHE A 125 -3.98 3.21 -15.89
N ALA A 126 -4.85 2.82 -16.82
CA ALA A 126 -5.34 3.72 -17.87
C ALA A 126 -6.00 5.01 -17.34
N ASN A 127 -6.71 4.93 -16.21
CA ASN A 127 -7.46 6.06 -15.66
C ASN A 127 -6.75 6.76 -14.50
N LEU A 128 -5.58 6.27 -14.08
CA LEU A 128 -4.81 6.87 -13.00
C LEU A 128 -3.74 7.80 -13.56
N GLU A 129 -3.56 8.95 -12.90
CA GLU A 129 -2.44 9.85 -13.15
C GLU A 129 -1.19 9.32 -12.42
N LEU A 130 -1.41 8.83 -11.20
CA LEU A 130 -0.35 8.31 -10.34
C LEU A 130 -0.89 7.16 -9.49
N MET A 131 -0.06 6.13 -9.35
CA MET A 131 -0.22 5.07 -8.37
C MET A 131 1.14 4.60 -7.87
N CYS A 132 1.28 4.59 -6.55
CA CYS A 132 2.44 4.05 -5.85
C CYS A 132 2.01 3.43 -4.52
N GLY A 133 2.94 2.76 -3.86
CA GLY A 133 2.67 2.14 -2.57
C GLY A 133 3.80 1.23 -2.16
N TYR A 134 3.57 0.44 -1.12
CA TYR A 134 4.49 -0.61 -0.71
C TYR A 134 3.75 -1.81 -0.14
N LEU A 135 4.45 -2.95 -0.15
CA LEU A 135 4.09 -4.13 0.61
C LEU A 135 5.06 -4.30 1.76
N MET A 136 4.54 -4.47 2.98
CA MET A 136 5.34 -4.91 4.12
C MET A 136 5.21 -6.41 4.27
N TRP A 137 6.34 -7.09 4.24
CA TRP A 137 6.48 -8.52 4.45
C TRP A 137 7.05 -8.78 5.82
N HIS A 138 6.54 -9.80 6.52
CA HIS A 138 7.08 -10.28 7.78
C HIS A 138 7.57 -11.72 7.61
N GLN A 139 8.74 -12.02 8.15
CA GLN A 139 9.23 -13.38 8.25
C GLN A 139 8.46 -14.11 9.37
N VAL A 140 7.63 -15.08 8.98
CA VAL A 140 6.94 -15.97 9.91
C VAL A 140 7.82 -17.18 10.24
N ALA A 141 7.31 -18.09 11.08
CA ALA A 141 7.96 -19.37 11.36
C ALA A 141 8.32 -20.10 10.04
N ASP A 142 9.38 -20.90 10.08
CA ASP A 142 9.95 -21.62 8.92
C ASP A 142 10.61 -20.72 7.86
N GLY A 143 10.83 -19.45 8.17
CA GLY A 143 11.55 -18.50 7.31
C GLY A 143 10.73 -18.01 6.11
N GLN A 144 9.46 -18.38 6.01
CA GLN A 144 8.55 -17.87 4.99
C GLN A 144 8.23 -16.40 5.23
N PHE A 145 7.96 -15.65 4.16
CA PHE A 145 7.49 -14.27 4.26
C PHE A 145 6.00 -14.15 3.90
N ARG A 146 5.26 -13.35 4.66
CA ARG A 146 3.84 -13.07 4.43
C ARG A 146 3.57 -11.57 4.46
N ILE A 147 2.60 -11.13 3.67
CA ILE A 147 2.20 -9.72 3.61
C ILE A 147 1.42 -9.38 4.87
N VAL A 148 1.93 -8.44 5.66
CA VAL A 148 1.28 -7.94 6.89
C VAL A 148 0.67 -6.56 6.71
N ARG A 149 1.08 -5.82 5.67
CA ARG A 149 0.50 -4.53 5.31
C ARG A 149 0.64 -4.29 3.82
N GLU A 150 -0.41 -3.76 3.21
CA GLU A 150 -0.37 -3.18 1.87
C GLU A 150 -0.83 -1.72 2.00
N GLU A 151 -0.08 -0.82 1.39
CA GLU A 151 -0.49 0.58 1.24
C GLU A 151 -0.52 0.92 -0.25
N GLN A 152 -1.60 1.55 -0.70
CA GLN A 152 -1.78 1.98 -2.09
C GLN A 152 -2.25 3.44 -2.10
N ASN A 153 -1.46 4.31 -2.69
CA ASN A 153 -1.74 5.73 -2.84
C ASN A 153 -1.91 6.03 -4.33
N PHE A 154 -3.06 6.59 -4.71
CA PHE A 154 -3.36 6.88 -6.12
C PHE A 154 -4.28 8.08 -6.30
N ILE A 155 -4.19 8.70 -7.47
CA ILE A 155 -5.10 9.76 -7.91
C ILE A 155 -5.49 9.53 -9.37
N ASP A 156 -6.79 9.65 -9.66
CA ASP A 156 -7.29 9.50 -11.02
C ASP A 156 -6.99 10.74 -11.88
N ARG A 157 -6.98 10.54 -13.20
CA ARG A 157 -6.66 11.60 -14.17
C ARG A 157 -7.66 12.76 -14.14
N GLN A 158 -8.92 12.50 -13.79
CA GLN A 158 -9.94 13.54 -13.70
C GLN A 158 -9.65 14.46 -12.50
N ALA A 159 -9.37 13.89 -11.33
CA ALA A 159 -9.02 14.61 -10.13
C ALA A 159 -7.70 15.38 -10.30
N ALA A 160 -6.67 14.75 -10.88
CA ALA A 160 -5.41 15.42 -11.19
C ALA A 160 -5.59 16.57 -12.20
N GLY A 161 -6.48 16.41 -13.18
CA GLY A 161 -6.81 17.43 -14.17
C GLY A 161 -7.49 18.69 -13.60
N GLN A 162 -8.02 18.64 -12.37
CA GLN A 162 -8.60 19.79 -11.67
C GLN A 162 -7.56 20.60 -10.89
N MET A 163 -6.32 20.13 -10.80
CA MET A 163 -5.23 20.80 -10.10
C MET A 163 -4.46 21.72 -11.03
N VAL A 164 -3.91 22.82 -10.50
CA VAL A 164 -2.95 23.64 -11.24
C VAL A 164 -1.64 22.87 -11.45
N PRO A 165 -0.88 23.11 -12.53
CA PRO A 165 0.33 22.35 -12.86
C PRO A 165 1.32 22.22 -11.69
N GLU A 166 1.55 23.31 -10.94
CA GLU A 166 2.50 23.34 -9.84
C GLU A 166 2.10 22.44 -8.66
N GLN A 167 0.80 22.14 -8.50
CA GLN A 167 0.30 21.18 -7.53
C GLN A 167 0.45 19.75 -8.03
N ARG A 168 0.22 19.52 -9.33
CA ARG A 168 0.36 18.21 -9.96
C ARG A 168 1.79 17.69 -9.88
N ASP A 169 2.77 18.55 -10.13
CA ASP A 169 4.19 18.19 -10.07
C ASP A 169 4.63 17.74 -8.68
N LYS A 170 3.89 18.12 -7.63
CA LYS A 170 4.16 17.75 -6.24
C LYS A 170 3.49 16.44 -5.82
N LEU A 171 2.57 15.89 -6.63
CA LEU A 171 1.80 14.70 -6.29
C LEU A 171 2.68 13.51 -5.85
N PRO A 172 3.77 13.14 -6.55
CA PRO A 172 4.59 12.01 -6.11
C PRO A 172 5.09 12.16 -4.68
N ARG A 173 5.56 13.36 -4.31
CA ARG A 173 6.04 13.64 -2.95
C ARG A 173 4.90 13.61 -1.93
N LEU A 174 3.76 14.21 -2.26
CA LEU A 174 2.59 14.26 -1.37
C LEU A 174 1.99 12.88 -1.11
N PHE A 175 2.08 11.99 -2.10
CA PHE A 175 1.60 10.61 -2.01
C PHE A 175 2.65 9.64 -1.45
N GLY A 176 3.82 10.15 -1.04
CA GLY A 176 4.90 9.33 -0.48
C GLY A 176 5.55 8.38 -1.48
N CYS A 177 5.45 8.65 -2.78
CA CYS A 177 6.04 7.79 -3.79
C CYS A 177 7.57 7.88 -3.73
N VAL A 178 8.22 6.75 -3.49
CA VAL A 178 9.68 6.62 -3.53
C VAL A 178 10.12 6.56 -4.99
N SER A 179 10.76 7.61 -5.48
CA SER A 179 11.51 7.63 -6.74
C SER A 179 12.96 7.21 -6.45
N ARG A 180 13.44 6.11 -7.08
CA ARG A 180 14.87 5.79 -7.13
C ARG A 180 15.42 6.11 -8.51
#